data_AF-A0A956YX64-F1
#
_entry.id   AF-A0A956YX64-F1
#
_cell.length_a   1.000
_cell.length_b   1.000
_cell.length_c   1.000
_cell.angle_alpha   90.00
_cell.angle_beta   90.00
_cell.angle_gamma   90.00
#
_symmetry.space_group_name_H-M   'P 1'
#
loop_
_entity.id
_entity.type
_entity.pdbx_description
1 polymer ?
#
loop_
_entity_poly.entity_id
_entity_poly.type
_entity_poly.pdbx_seq_one_letter_code
_entity_poly.pdbx_strand_id
1 'polypeptide(L)'
;HHVTALIFVPVAALYALVAPLIAGRRLWATLAAFGLGLLAAVVYWLPAGLEIQYVGLQGAANQYPYTDAFIPLTELIAPVTAADPAALNPPFPISVGLPQLALAALGLVAALLPRTRLDHWQRAHALVGAGGLLACLFLVSPQSARVWEVLTPLQNVLFPWRFLGLAALAVIPGAVVAVRLVRQTRLAAWVAIVLTMAAALPVMQSRYANVRLPDPVTPGTSIRYEGESGNLGAVATAEYTPRWAEQRPMAEFAPEFFDDWRWNIPYLHSSLPAGVTVESEDGEQRTGTRFIISAPEAFALDLHQFYFPGWQAVLDGAPVALETLPPGGTMRIQIPAGAHIVEV
;
A
#
# COMPACT_ATOMS: atom_id res chain seq x y z
N HIS A 1 1.01 -5.59 -1.80
CA HIS A 1 0.16 -4.40 -1.63
C HIS A 1 -1.27 -4.72 -2.05
N HIS A 2 -2.28 -4.56 -1.18
CA HIS A 2 -3.67 -5.00 -1.44
C HIS A 2 -4.33 -4.29 -2.63
N VAL A 3 -4.05 -2.99 -2.83
CA VAL A 3 -4.57 -2.24 -3.97
C VAL A 3 -4.16 -2.85 -5.32
N THR A 4 -2.96 -3.42 -5.43
CA THR A 4 -2.55 -4.12 -6.65
C THR A 4 -3.42 -5.35 -6.91
N ALA A 5 -3.78 -6.09 -5.85
CA ALA A 5 -4.70 -7.22 -5.98
C ALA A 5 -6.10 -6.75 -6.43
N LEU A 6 -6.60 -5.63 -5.90
CA LEU A 6 -7.88 -5.04 -6.30
C LEU A 6 -7.95 -4.74 -7.82
N ILE A 7 -6.83 -4.31 -8.41
CA ILE A 7 -6.73 -4.02 -9.85
C ILE A 7 -6.54 -5.31 -10.66
N PHE A 8 -5.63 -6.18 -10.26
CA PHE A 8 -5.18 -7.31 -11.08
C PHE A 8 -6.09 -8.54 -10.97
N VAL A 9 -6.71 -8.80 -9.81
CA VAL A 9 -7.55 -9.99 -9.61
C VAL A 9 -8.77 -10.03 -10.53
N PRO A 10 -9.57 -8.95 -10.70
CA PRO A 10 -10.69 -8.96 -11.64
C PRO A 10 -10.25 -9.22 -13.08
N VAL A 11 -9.10 -8.69 -13.49
CA VAL A 11 -8.57 -8.85 -14.84
C VAL A 11 -8.01 -10.26 -15.05
N ALA A 12 -7.32 -10.82 -14.06
CA ALA A 12 -6.87 -12.21 -14.07
C ALA A 12 -8.05 -13.19 -14.07
N ALA A 13 -9.12 -12.90 -13.33
CA ALA A 13 -10.35 -13.68 -13.34
C ALA A 13 -11.04 -13.62 -14.71
N LEU A 14 -11.19 -12.43 -15.29
CA LEU A 14 -11.72 -12.26 -16.64
C LEU A 14 -10.87 -13.00 -17.67
N TYR A 15 -9.54 -12.90 -17.58
CA TYR A 15 -8.64 -13.65 -18.45
C TYR A 15 -8.81 -15.17 -18.27
N ALA A 16 -8.94 -15.67 -17.04
CA ALA A 16 -9.18 -17.09 -16.77
C ALA A 16 -10.50 -17.61 -17.37
N LEU A 17 -11.54 -16.76 -17.44
CA LEU A 17 -12.83 -17.06 -18.05
C LEU A 17 -12.80 -17.00 -19.59
N VAL A 18 -12.04 -16.06 -20.15
CA VAL A 18 -11.99 -15.82 -21.60
C VAL A 18 -10.92 -16.67 -22.30
N ALA A 19 -9.83 -17.02 -21.62
CA ALA A 19 -8.74 -17.83 -22.18
C ALA A 19 -9.16 -19.20 -22.74
N PRO A 20 -10.19 -19.89 -22.25
CA PRO A 20 -10.76 -21.09 -22.90
C PRO A 20 -11.40 -20.81 -24.26
N LEU A 21 -12.14 -19.70 -24.38
CA LEU A 21 -12.84 -19.26 -25.60
C LEU A 21 -11.88 -18.70 -26.63
N ILE A 22 -10.85 -18.03 -26.12
CA ILE A 22 -9.61 -17.75 -26.81
C ILE A 22 -8.89 -19.11 -26.84
N ALA A 23 -7.72 -19.32 -26.27
CA ALA A 23 -6.76 -20.42 -26.49
C ALA A 23 -7.20 -21.93 -26.55
N GLY A 24 -8.48 -22.31 -26.58
CA GLY A 24 -8.94 -23.70 -26.65
C GLY A 24 -8.62 -24.50 -25.39
N ARG A 25 -8.33 -23.79 -24.29
CA ARG A 25 -8.00 -24.39 -22.99
C ARG A 25 -9.26 -24.91 -22.32
N ARG A 26 -9.10 -25.92 -21.46
CA ARG A 26 -10.21 -26.38 -20.61
C ARG A 26 -10.48 -25.32 -19.53
N LEU A 27 -11.73 -24.88 -19.40
CA LEU A 27 -12.15 -23.88 -18.41
C LEU A 27 -11.73 -24.26 -16.98
N TRP A 28 -11.87 -25.53 -16.60
CA TRP A 28 -11.45 -25.98 -15.27
C TRP A 28 -9.95 -25.79 -15.03
N ALA A 29 -9.11 -25.90 -16.07
CA ALA A 29 -7.66 -25.76 -15.94
C ALA A 29 -7.26 -24.29 -15.74
N THR A 30 -7.93 -23.34 -16.41
CA THR A 30 -7.68 -21.91 -16.20
C THR A 30 -8.22 -21.44 -14.85
N LEU A 31 -9.39 -21.93 -14.43
CA LEU A 31 -9.93 -21.66 -13.10
C LEU A 31 -9.09 -22.28 -11.98
N ALA A 32 -8.59 -23.51 -12.16
CA ALA A 32 -7.68 -24.14 -11.19
C ALA A 32 -6.37 -23.36 -11.06
N ALA A 33 -5.79 -22.90 -12.17
CA ALA A 33 -4.59 -22.07 -12.14
C ALA A 33 -4.84 -20.73 -11.42
N PHE A 34 -5.98 -20.08 -11.68
CA PHE A 34 -6.39 -18.87 -10.97
C PHE A 34 -6.57 -19.12 -9.46
N GLY A 35 -7.26 -20.21 -9.09
CA GLY A 35 -7.48 -20.60 -7.69
C GLY A 35 -6.19 -20.92 -6.95
N LEU A 36 -5.25 -21.62 -7.59
CA LEU A 36 -3.91 -21.87 -7.03
C LEU A 36 -3.14 -20.56 -6.83
N GLY A 37 -3.28 -19.60 -7.74
CA GLY A 37 -2.72 -18.26 -7.57
C GLY A 37 -3.30 -17.51 -6.36
N LEU A 38 -4.63 -17.56 -6.18
CA LEU A 38 -5.29 -16.97 -5.01
C LEU A 38 -4.90 -17.66 -3.70
N LEU A 39 -4.74 -18.98 -3.71
CA LEU A 39 -4.31 -19.76 -2.55
C LEU A 39 -2.85 -19.46 -2.21
N ALA A 40 -1.97 -19.35 -3.19
CA ALA A 40 -0.57 -18.96 -2.98
C ALA A 40 -0.46 -17.55 -2.37
N ALA A 41 -1.45 -16.68 -2.63
CA ALA A 41 -1.52 -15.32 -2.07
C ALA A 41 -2.34 -15.21 -0.78
N VAL A 42 -2.83 -16.31 -0.19
CA VAL A 42 -3.78 -16.30 0.95
C VAL A 42 -3.25 -15.55 2.16
N VAL A 43 -1.96 -15.69 2.45
CA VAL A 43 -1.29 -15.02 3.58
C VAL A 43 -1.32 -13.50 3.48
N TYR A 44 -1.51 -12.95 2.28
CA TYR A 44 -1.66 -11.51 2.10
C TYR A 44 -3.12 -11.09 2.22
N TRP A 45 -4.03 -11.69 1.44
CA TRP A 45 -5.39 -11.13 1.33
C TRP A 45 -6.34 -11.58 2.44
N LEU A 46 -6.17 -12.78 3.02
CA LEU A 46 -7.11 -13.31 4.00
C LEU A 46 -7.06 -12.55 5.33
N PRO A 47 -5.89 -12.34 5.98
CA PRO A 47 -5.83 -11.54 7.20
C PRO A 47 -6.32 -10.10 6.95
N ALA A 48 -5.88 -9.50 5.84
CA ALA A 48 -6.32 -8.17 5.45
C ALA A 48 -7.85 -8.09 5.32
N GLY A 49 -8.49 -9.05 4.64
CA GLY A 49 -9.95 -9.08 4.48
C GLY A 49 -10.72 -9.28 5.79
N LEU A 50 -10.17 -10.08 6.72
CA LEU A 50 -10.78 -10.33 8.03
C LEU A 50 -10.62 -9.16 9.00
N GLU A 51 -9.51 -8.41 8.89
CA GLU A 51 -9.13 -7.38 9.86
C GLU A 51 -9.35 -5.95 9.36
N ILE A 52 -9.64 -5.74 8.06
CA ILE A 52 -9.86 -4.40 7.49
C ILE A 52 -10.97 -3.62 8.21
N GLN A 53 -11.93 -4.32 8.81
CA GLN A 53 -13.04 -3.75 9.57
C GLN A 53 -12.62 -3.11 10.91
N TYR A 54 -11.40 -3.40 11.39
CA TYR A 54 -10.86 -2.86 12.62
C TYR A 54 -10.06 -1.58 12.40
N VAL A 55 -9.88 -1.13 11.15
CA VAL A 55 -9.05 0.01 10.81
C VAL A 55 -9.74 1.01 9.89
N GLY A 56 -9.35 2.27 9.99
CA GLY A 56 -9.81 3.35 9.11
C GLY A 56 -9.00 3.41 7.81
N LEU A 57 -9.68 3.36 6.66
CA LEU A 57 -9.08 3.62 5.34
C LEU A 57 -9.29 5.05 4.83
N GLN A 58 -10.14 5.83 5.52
CA GLN A 58 -10.58 7.13 5.03
C GLN A 58 -9.49 8.21 5.11
N GLY A 59 -8.51 8.08 6.02
CA GLY A 59 -7.40 9.03 6.14
C GLY A 59 -6.68 9.26 4.81
N ALA A 60 -6.35 8.18 4.10
CA ALA A 60 -5.67 8.26 2.81
C ALA A 60 -6.53 8.91 1.71
N ALA A 61 -7.83 8.55 1.64
CA ALA A 61 -8.73 9.09 0.62
C ALA A 61 -9.02 10.58 0.83
N ASN A 62 -9.09 11.04 2.09
CA ASN A 62 -9.32 12.43 2.44
C ASN A 62 -8.09 13.30 2.15
N GLN A 63 -6.88 12.78 2.41
CA GLN A 63 -5.64 13.52 2.21
C GLN A 63 -5.17 13.49 0.74
N TYR A 64 -5.49 12.42 0.02
CA TYR A 64 -5.14 12.25 -1.40
C TYR A 64 -6.36 11.85 -2.23
N PRO A 65 -7.24 12.81 -2.57
CA PRO A 65 -8.36 12.58 -3.47
C PRO A 65 -7.88 12.08 -4.84
N TYR A 66 -8.49 11.01 -5.36
CA TYR A 66 -8.11 10.44 -6.66
C TYR A 66 -8.29 11.42 -7.83
N THR A 67 -9.18 12.41 -7.67
CA THR A 67 -9.45 13.45 -8.67
C THR A 67 -8.23 14.30 -8.96
N ASP A 68 -7.38 14.51 -7.97
CA ASP A 68 -6.18 15.34 -8.08
C ASP A 68 -5.00 14.55 -8.68
N ALA A 69 -5.18 13.23 -8.82
CA ALA A 69 -4.18 12.27 -9.26
C ALA A 69 -4.40 11.77 -10.70
N PHE A 70 -5.39 12.31 -11.43
CA PHE A 70 -5.55 12.01 -12.85
C PHE A 70 -4.42 12.60 -13.69
N ILE A 71 -4.04 11.90 -14.76
CA ILE A 71 -2.91 12.29 -15.61
C ILE A 71 -3.41 12.61 -17.02
N PRO A 72 -3.08 13.79 -17.57
CA PRO A 72 -3.47 14.12 -18.94
C PRO A 72 -2.75 13.21 -19.94
N LEU A 73 -3.44 12.90 -21.05
CA LEU A 73 -2.88 12.04 -22.12
C LEU A 73 -1.54 12.56 -22.66
N THR A 74 -1.33 13.89 -22.67
CA THR A 74 -0.08 14.52 -23.09
C THR A 74 1.11 14.10 -22.25
N GLU A 75 0.92 13.90 -20.95
CA GLU A 75 1.96 13.41 -20.04
C GLU A 75 2.14 11.89 -20.17
N LEU A 76 1.04 11.14 -20.29
CA LEU A 76 1.08 9.68 -20.44
C LEU A 76 1.88 9.21 -21.67
N ILE A 77 1.92 10.02 -22.73
CA ILE A 77 2.67 9.74 -23.96
C ILE A 77 3.98 10.53 -24.06
N ALA A 78 4.32 11.33 -23.06
CA ALA A 78 5.55 12.10 -23.06
C ALA A 78 6.79 11.19 -22.92
N PRO A 79 7.93 11.56 -23.54
CA PRO A 79 9.19 10.89 -23.25
C PRO A 79 9.53 11.05 -21.77
N VAL A 80 10.08 9.99 -21.17
CA VAL A 80 10.58 10.03 -19.79
C VAL A 80 11.82 10.94 -19.75
N THR A 81 11.76 12.01 -18.98
CA THR A 81 12.88 12.94 -18.77
C THR A 81 13.63 12.62 -17.48
N ALA A 82 14.89 13.01 -17.40
CA ALA A 82 15.65 12.86 -16.16
C ALA A 82 15.05 13.78 -15.08
N ALA A 83 15.01 13.30 -13.84
CA ALA A 83 14.64 14.13 -12.70
C ALA A 83 15.69 15.23 -12.50
N ASP A 84 15.26 16.42 -12.08
CA ASP A 84 16.18 17.49 -11.67
C ASP A 84 16.93 17.06 -10.40
N PRO A 85 18.27 16.84 -10.46
CA PRO A 85 19.02 16.40 -9.30
C PRO A 85 19.18 17.48 -8.22
N ALA A 86 18.86 18.74 -8.53
CA ALA A 86 18.88 19.84 -7.56
C ALA A 86 17.54 20.00 -6.81
N ALA A 87 16.46 19.38 -7.28
CA ALA A 87 15.18 19.44 -6.62
C ALA A 87 15.16 18.52 -5.38
N LEU A 88 14.66 19.03 -4.25
CA LEU A 88 14.46 18.22 -3.04
C LEU A 88 13.35 17.18 -3.22
N ASN A 89 12.35 17.49 -4.05
CA ASN A 89 11.25 16.60 -4.41
C ASN A 89 10.88 16.82 -5.89
N PRO A 90 11.68 16.31 -6.85
CA PRO A 90 11.40 16.49 -8.27
C PRO A 90 10.08 15.80 -8.64
N PRO A 91 9.24 16.42 -9.48
CA PRO A 91 8.05 15.75 -10.01
C PRO A 91 8.49 14.48 -10.75
N PHE A 92 7.83 13.37 -10.42
CA PHE A 92 8.12 12.09 -11.06
C PHE A 92 7.34 12.01 -12.38
N PRO A 93 8.00 11.79 -13.53
CA PRO A 93 7.29 11.68 -14.81
C PRO A 93 6.49 10.39 -14.85
N ILE A 94 5.17 10.49 -15.00
CA ILE A 94 4.29 9.32 -15.06
C ILE A 94 3.83 9.10 -16.51
N SER A 95 4.63 8.34 -17.26
CA SER A 95 4.33 7.99 -18.66
C SER A 95 4.43 6.49 -18.94
N VAL A 96 3.83 6.06 -20.04
CA VAL A 96 3.86 4.65 -20.49
C VAL A 96 5.24 4.29 -21.08
N GLY A 97 5.92 5.29 -21.64
CA GLY A 97 7.13 5.13 -22.45
C GLY A 97 6.85 4.95 -23.94
N LEU A 98 7.54 5.74 -24.76
CA LEU A 98 7.38 5.73 -26.23
C LEU A 98 7.68 4.37 -26.87
N PRO A 99 8.73 3.61 -26.48
CA PRO A 99 8.98 2.29 -27.05
C PRO A 99 7.82 1.31 -26.79
N GLN A 100 7.25 1.33 -25.58
CA GLN A 100 6.13 0.49 -25.18
C GLN A 100 4.89 0.80 -26.03
N LEU A 101 4.57 2.09 -26.18
CA LEU A 101 3.48 2.55 -27.04
C LEU A 101 3.69 2.17 -28.51
N ALA A 102 4.91 2.36 -29.02
CA ALA A 102 5.24 1.99 -30.40
C ALA A 102 5.10 0.49 -30.65
N LEU A 103 5.59 -0.36 -29.73
CA LEU A 103 5.46 -1.80 -29.81
C LEU A 103 4.00 -2.26 -29.76
N ALA A 104 3.20 -1.68 -28.86
CA ALA A 104 1.77 -1.96 -28.79
C ALA A 104 1.04 -1.54 -30.08
N ALA A 105 1.34 -0.35 -30.60
CA ALA A 105 0.76 0.17 -31.84
C ALA A 105 1.13 -0.68 -33.07
N LEU A 106 2.40 -1.06 -33.21
CA LEU A 106 2.86 -1.95 -34.28
C LEU A 106 2.17 -3.32 -34.21
N GLY A 107 2.03 -3.87 -33.00
CA GLY A 107 1.29 -5.10 -32.76
C GLY A 107 -0.18 -5.00 -33.15
N LEU A 108 -0.84 -3.90 -32.77
CA LEU A 108 -2.24 -3.62 -33.14
C LEU A 108 -2.42 -3.51 -34.66
N VAL A 109 -1.58 -2.70 -35.32
CA VAL A 109 -1.63 -2.53 -36.78
C VAL A 109 -1.42 -3.87 -37.48
N ALA A 110 -0.46 -4.67 -37.04
CA ALA A 110 -0.23 -6.00 -37.59
C ALA A 110 -1.40 -6.97 -37.38
N ALA A 111 -2.08 -6.89 -36.24
CA ALA A 111 -3.26 -7.71 -35.94
C ALA A 111 -4.47 -7.34 -36.81
N LEU A 112 -4.62 -6.06 -37.17
CA LEU A 112 -5.68 -5.55 -38.04
C LEU A 112 -5.41 -5.80 -39.53
N LEU A 113 -4.15 -5.93 -39.93
CA LEU A 113 -3.78 -6.18 -41.33
C LEU A 113 -4.03 -7.66 -41.71
N PRO A 114 -4.81 -7.94 -42.77
CA PRO A 114 -5.11 -9.32 -43.18
C PRO A 114 -3.88 -10.03 -43.79
N ARG A 115 -2.86 -9.28 -44.23
CA ARG A 115 -1.68 -9.82 -44.92
C ARG A 115 -0.58 -10.35 -43.97
N THR A 116 -0.73 -10.17 -42.67
CA THR A 116 0.24 -10.67 -41.68
C THR A 116 0.03 -12.17 -41.46
N ARG A 117 1.13 -12.94 -41.35
CA ARG A 117 1.12 -14.39 -41.08
C ARG A 117 0.83 -14.72 -39.61
N LEU A 118 -0.03 -13.94 -38.96
CA LEU A 118 -0.42 -14.13 -37.58
C LEU A 118 -1.54 -15.16 -37.51
N ASP A 119 -1.41 -16.12 -36.59
CA ASP A 119 -2.51 -17.00 -36.23
C ASP A 119 -3.63 -16.21 -35.51
N HIS A 120 -4.81 -16.81 -35.42
CA HIS A 120 -5.95 -16.19 -34.74
C HIS A 120 -5.67 -15.90 -33.26
N TRP A 121 -4.79 -16.68 -32.62
CA TRP A 121 -4.39 -16.46 -31.22
C TRP A 121 -3.62 -15.16 -31.04
N GLN A 122 -2.60 -14.95 -31.86
CA GLN A 122 -1.75 -13.77 -31.83
C GLN A 122 -2.56 -12.52 -32.12
N ARG A 123 -3.48 -12.59 -33.10
CA ARG A 123 -4.41 -11.49 -33.40
C ARG A 123 -5.30 -11.18 -32.19
N ALA A 124 -5.94 -12.19 -31.62
CA ALA A 124 -6.81 -12.01 -30.46
C ALA A 124 -6.06 -11.40 -29.26
N HIS A 125 -4.88 -11.92 -28.91
CA HIS A 125 -4.10 -11.39 -27.79
C HIS A 125 -3.60 -9.96 -28.04
N ALA A 126 -3.17 -9.63 -29.26
CA ALA A 126 -2.77 -8.27 -29.61
C ALA A 126 -3.95 -7.28 -29.53
N LEU A 127 -5.13 -7.67 -29.98
CA LEU A 127 -6.35 -6.85 -29.88
C LEU A 127 -6.80 -6.68 -28.42
N VAL A 128 -6.80 -7.75 -27.63
CA VAL A 128 -7.11 -7.69 -26.19
C VAL A 128 -6.09 -6.85 -25.43
N GLY A 129 -4.80 -7.00 -25.73
CA GLY A 129 -3.73 -6.18 -25.15
C GLY A 129 -3.89 -4.70 -25.49
N ALA A 130 -4.15 -4.37 -26.76
CA ALA A 130 -4.41 -3.00 -27.17
C ALA A 130 -5.65 -2.41 -26.49
N GLY A 131 -6.75 -3.16 -26.43
CA GLY A 131 -7.97 -2.74 -25.71
C GLY A 131 -7.73 -2.55 -24.22
N GLY A 132 -6.98 -3.45 -23.59
CA GLY A 132 -6.59 -3.35 -22.18
C GLY A 132 -5.70 -2.15 -21.89
N LEU A 133 -4.73 -1.85 -22.78
CA LEU A 133 -3.90 -0.66 -22.70
C LEU A 133 -4.77 0.60 -22.77
N LEU A 134 -5.63 0.71 -23.78
CA LEU A 134 -6.53 1.86 -23.94
C LEU A 134 -7.47 2.04 -22.75
N ALA A 135 -8.02 0.94 -22.21
CA ALA A 135 -8.85 0.97 -21.01
C ALA A 135 -8.07 1.47 -19.78
N CYS A 136 -6.83 1.03 -19.59
CA CYS A 136 -5.97 1.53 -18.52
C CYS A 136 -5.68 3.02 -18.68
N LEU A 137 -5.29 3.47 -19.89
CA LEU A 137 -5.01 4.89 -20.15
C LEU A 137 -6.24 5.77 -19.93
N PHE A 138 -7.43 5.29 -20.33
CA PHE A 138 -8.69 5.96 -20.03
C PHE A 138 -8.93 6.07 -18.52
N LEU A 139 -8.76 4.99 -17.76
CA LEU A 139 -8.95 5.00 -16.30
C LEU A 139 -7.94 5.88 -15.56
N VAL A 140 -6.75 6.12 -16.13
CA VAL A 140 -5.74 7.03 -15.57
C VAL A 140 -6.05 8.49 -15.90
N SER A 141 -6.85 8.75 -16.95
CA SER A 141 -7.11 10.09 -17.44
C SER A 141 -8.36 10.74 -16.83
N PRO A 142 -8.43 12.09 -16.80
CA PRO A 142 -9.58 12.81 -16.23
C PRO A 142 -10.94 12.45 -16.87
N GLN A 143 -10.92 11.99 -18.13
CA GLN A 143 -12.13 11.60 -18.86
C GLN A 143 -12.85 10.40 -18.23
N SER A 144 -12.19 9.63 -17.37
CA SER A 144 -12.81 8.53 -16.64
C SER A 144 -13.46 8.93 -15.32
N ALA A 145 -13.46 10.21 -14.93
CA ALA A 145 -13.97 10.67 -13.62
C ALA A 145 -15.34 10.06 -13.24
N ARG A 146 -16.28 10.00 -14.20
CA ARG A 146 -17.61 9.41 -13.95
C ARG A 146 -17.58 7.92 -13.63
N VAL A 147 -16.63 7.17 -14.17
CA VAL A 147 -16.44 5.75 -13.86
C VAL A 147 -15.99 5.58 -12.41
N TRP A 148 -15.08 6.44 -11.94
CA TRP A 148 -14.60 6.44 -10.55
C TRP A 148 -15.66 6.87 -9.54
N GLU A 149 -16.55 7.79 -9.93
CA GLU A 149 -17.70 8.20 -9.11
C GLU A 149 -18.70 7.04 -8.91
N VAL A 150 -19.00 6.29 -9.99
CA VAL A 150 -19.99 5.20 -9.95
C VAL A 150 -19.41 3.94 -9.33
N LEU A 151 -18.17 3.60 -9.66
CA LEU A 151 -17.49 2.40 -9.14
C LEU A 151 -16.71 2.77 -7.89
N THR A 152 -17.42 2.96 -6.77
CA THR A 152 -16.84 3.35 -5.48
C THR A 152 -15.66 2.49 -5.02
N PRO A 153 -15.54 1.17 -5.31
CA PRO A 153 -14.34 0.42 -4.95
C PRO A 153 -13.06 0.93 -5.62
N LEU A 154 -13.15 1.58 -6.79
CA LEU A 154 -11.99 2.18 -7.46
C LEU A 154 -11.38 3.31 -6.64
N GLN A 155 -12.16 4.00 -5.81
CA GLN A 155 -11.67 5.13 -5.01
C GLN A 155 -10.62 4.68 -3.98
N ASN A 156 -10.66 3.41 -3.54
CA ASN A 156 -9.63 2.80 -2.70
C ASN A 156 -8.30 2.57 -3.43
N VAL A 157 -8.26 2.73 -4.76
CA VAL A 157 -7.02 2.73 -5.52
C VAL A 157 -6.20 3.98 -5.23
N LEU A 158 -6.80 5.08 -4.77
CA LEU A 158 -6.20 6.40 -4.48
C LEU A 158 -5.58 7.07 -5.71
N PHE A 159 -4.69 6.38 -6.40
CA PHE A 159 -3.86 6.90 -7.46
C PHE A 159 -4.14 6.19 -8.79
N PRO A 160 -4.86 6.84 -9.74
CA PRO A 160 -5.20 6.26 -11.03
C PRO A 160 -3.99 5.72 -11.81
N TRP A 161 -2.81 6.31 -11.66
CA TRP A 161 -1.58 5.82 -12.31
C TRP A 161 -1.16 4.40 -11.92
N ARG A 162 -1.72 3.81 -10.86
CA ARG A 162 -1.51 2.39 -10.51
C ARG A 162 -2.00 1.44 -11.62
N PHE A 163 -2.94 1.88 -12.48
CA PHE A 163 -3.35 1.13 -13.67
C PHE A 163 -2.24 1.03 -14.74
N LEU A 164 -1.18 1.85 -14.68
CA LEU A 164 -0.04 1.73 -15.59
C LEU A 164 0.74 0.41 -15.39
N GLY A 165 0.69 -0.18 -14.20
CA GLY A 165 1.22 -1.53 -13.97
C GLY A 165 0.51 -2.59 -14.82
N LEU A 166 -0.82 -2.46 -14.97
CA LEU A 166 -1.59 -3.34 -15.85
C LEU A 166 -1.41 -2.97 -17.32
N ALA A 167 -1.29 -1.68 -17.64
CA ALA A 167 -0.96 -1.20 -18.98
C ALA A 167 0.37 -1.80 -19.49
N ALA A 168 1.37 -1.92 -18.63
CA ALA A 168 2.66 -2.55 -18.97
C ALA A 168 2.49 -4.02 -19.38
N LEU A 169 1.61 -4.78 -18.72
CA LEU A 169 1.28 -6.16 -19.15
C LEU A 169 0.49 -6.17 -20.46
N ALA A 170 -0.41 -5.22 -20.65
CA ALA A 170 -1.26 -5.11 -21.84
C ALA A 170 -0.45 -4.80 -23.12
N VAL A 171 0.74 -4.19 -22.99
CA VAL A 171 1.68 -3.96 -24.10
C VAL A 171 2.33 -5.26 -24.62
N ILE A 172 2.52 -6.27 -23.75
CA ILE A 172 3.32 -7.47 -24.07
C ILE A 172 2.83 -8.20 -25.32
N PRO A 173 1.53 -8.51 -25.50
CA PRO A 173 1.04 -9.17 -26.72
C PRO A 173 1.38 -8.40 -28.00
N GLY A 174 1.22 -7.07 -27.96
CA GLY A 174 1.54 -6.20 -29.09
C GLY A 174 3.04 -6.21 -29.41
N ALA A 175 3.89 -6.14 -28.39
CA ALA A 175 5.34 -6.24 -28.54
C ALA A 175 5.79 -7.58 -29.13
N VAL A 176 5.22 -8.69 -28.68
CA VAL A 176 5.50 -10.04 -29.22
C VAL A 176 5.13 -10.12 -30.69
N VAL A 177 3.96 -9.59 -31.07
CA VAL A 177 3.55 -9.53 -32.48
C VAL A 177 4.50 -8.65 -33.29
N ALA A 178 4.83 -7.44 -32.80
CA ALA A 178 5.71 -6.51 -33.49
C ALA A 178 7.10 -7.11 -33.79
N VAL A 179 7.71 -7.79 -32.81
CA VAL A 179 9.00 -8.47 -32.97
C VAL A 179 8.95 -9.57 -34.03
N ARG A 180 7.83 -10.30 -34.14
CA ARG A 180 7.63 -11.38 -35.12
C ARG A 180 7.50 -10.88 -36.57
N LEU A 181 7.25 -9.59 -36.77
CA LEU A 181 7.21 -8.99 -38.11
C LEU A 181 8.61 -8.90 -38.73
N VAL A 182 9.66 -8.93 -37.89
CA VAL A 182 11.05 -8.81 -38.32
C VAL A 182 11.64 -10.19 -38.56
N ARG A 183 12.36 -10.37 -39.68
CA ARG A 183 13.00 -11.67 -40.04
C ARG A 183 13.94 -12.18 -38.94
N GLN A 184 14.74 -11.29 -38.35
CA GLN A 184 15.66 -11.61 -37.26
C GLN A 184 14.98 -11.42 -35.90
N THR A 185 14.00 -12.28 -35.59
CA THR A 185 13.15 -12.15 -34.40
C THR A 185 13.93 -12.06 -33.08
N ARG A 186 15.02 -12.82 -32.93
CA ARG A 186 15.87 -12.78 -31.72
C ARG A 186 16.54 -11.42 -31.52
N LEU A 187 17.11 -10.85 -32.59
CA LEU A 187 17.74 -9.53 -32.52
C LEU A 187 16.67 -8.46 -32.25
N ALA A 188 15.54 -8.52 -32.93
CA ALA A 188 14.42 -7.60 -32.71
C ALA A 188 13.88 -7.68 -31.26
N ALA A 189 13.81 -8.88 -30.66
CA ALA A 189 13.44 -9.05 -29.26
C ALA A 189 14.45 -8.36 -28.33
N TRP A 190 15.75 -8.57 -28.54
CA TRP A 190 16.79 -7.91 -27.75
C TRP A 190 16.75 -6.39 -27.89
N VAL A 191 16.59 -5.89 -29.12
CA VAL A 191 16.44 -4.45 -29.38
C VAL A 191 15.20 -3.89 -28.67
N ALA A 192 14.06 -4.57 -28.72
CA ALA A 192 12.84 -4.15 -28.02
C ALA A 192 13.05 -4.09 -26.50
N ILE A 193 13.69 -5.11 -25.91
CA ILE A 193 14.04 -5.14 -24.49
C ILE A 193 14.98 -3.98 -24.13
N VAL A 194 16.06 -3.81 -24.88
CA VAL A 194 17.06 -2.75 -24.65
C VAL A 194 16.43 -1.37 -24.77
N LEU A 195 15.61 -1.11 -25.80
CA LEU A 195 14.93 0.18 -25.96
C LEU A 195 13.95 0.46 -24.82
N THR A 196 13.22 -0.57 -24.36
CA THR A 196 12.29 -0.45 -23.23
C THR A 196 13.04 -0.14 -21.94
N MET A 197 14.15 -0.82 -21.67
CA MET A 197 14.99 -0.56 -20.50
C MET A 197 15.69 0.80 -20.60
N ALA A 198 16.18 1.18 -21.79
CA ALA A 198 16.84 2.45 -22.03
C ALA A 198 15.89 3.64 -21.79
N ALA A 199 14.61 3.51 -22.14
CA ALA A 199 13.60 4.53 -21.87
C ALA A 199 13.34 4.75 -20.37
N ALA A 200 13.66 3.78 -19.51
CA ALA A 200 13.55 3.92 -18.06
C ALA A 200 14.83 4.49 -17.40
N LEU A 201 15.97 4.57 -18.12
CA LEU A 201 17.22 5.09 -17.56
C LEU A 201 17.11 6.50 -16.95
N PRO A 202 16.36 7.47 -17.53
CA PRO A 202 16.31 8.82 -16.98
C PRO A 202 15.72 8.88 -15.56
N VAL A 203 14.77 7.99 -15.22
CA VAL A 203 14.20 7.91 -13.87
C VAL A 203 15.07 7.11 -12.91
N MET A 204 15.90 6.20 -13.40
CA MET A 204 16.87 5.46 -12.56
C MET A 204 18.00 6.36 -12.03
N GLN A 205 18.21 7.54 -12.63
CA GLN A 205 19.22 8.51 -12.21
C GLN A 205 18.73 9.47 -11.13
N SER A 206 17.47 9.36 -10.69
CA SER A 206 16.93 10.21 -9.63
C SER A 206 17.67 9.94 -8.31
N ARG A 207 18.68 10.77 -8.03
CA ARG A 207 19.34 10.79 -6.73
C ARG A 207 18.37 11.49 -5.79
N TYR A 208 17.67 10.72 -4.95
CA TYR A 208 17.12 11.30 -3.74
C TYR A 208 18.29 11.93 -3.01
N ALA A 209 18.20 13.23 -2.70
CA ALA A 209 19.19 13.86 -1.84
C ALA A 209 19.33 12.97 -0.61
N ASN A 210 20.56 12.59 -0.26
CA ASN A 210 20.81 11.92 1.01
C ASN A 210 20.54 12.96 2.09
N VAL A 211 19.27 13.13 2.44
CA VAL A 211 18.87 13.92 3.59
C VAL A 211 19.50 13.18 4.77
N ARG A 212 20.57 13.77 5.31
CA ARG A 212 21.11 13.30 6.58
C ARG A 212 20.00 13.53 7.59
N LEU A 213 19.39 12.44 8.03
CA LEU A 213 18.55 12.48 9.20
C LEU A 213 19.40 13.03 10.36
N PRO A 214 18.86 13.88 11.24
CA PRO A 214 19.58 14.29 12.43
C PRO A 214 19.97 13.03 13.23
N ASP A 215 21.27 12.82 13.45
CA ASP A 215 21.75 11.77 14.36
C ASP A 215 21.68 12.27 15.81
N PRO A 216 21.28 11.43 16.79
CA PRO A 216 20.93 10.01 16.65
C PRO A 216 19.44 9.76 16.40
N VAL A 217 19.13 8.71 15.61
CA VAL A 217 17.77 8.16 15.50
C VAL A 217 17.48 7.31 16.74
N THR A 218 16.73 7.87 17.69
CA THR A 218 16.18 7.18 18.88
C THR A 218 14.66 7.01 18.76
N PRO A 219 14.02 6.15 19.58
CA PRO A 219 12.55 6.10 19.64
C PRO A 219 11.95 7.47 19.96
N GLY A 220 12.53 8.22 20.91
CA GLY A 220 12.12 9.59 21.23
C GLY A 220 12.21 10.56 20.05
N THR A 221 13.29 10.54 19.26
CA THR A 221 13.38 11.38 18.06
C THR A 221 12.38 10.99 16.97
N SER A 222 12.04 9.71 16.86
CA SER A 222 11.07 9.20 15.88
C SER A 222 9.66 9.66 16.25
N ILE A 223 9.30 9.54 17.52
CA ILE A 223 7.99 9.96 18.04
C ILE A 223 7.85 11.48 18.04
N ARG A 224 8.93 12.23 18.30
CA ARG A 224 8.97 13.68 18.09
C ARG A 224 8.72 14.03 16.62
N TYR A 225 9.39 13.35 15.69
CA TYR A 225 9.18 13.57 14.25
C TYR A 225 7.72 13.28 13.86
N GLU A 226 7.11 12.23 14.39
CA GLU A 226 5.68 11.93 14.17
C GLU A 226 4.77 13.07 14.68
N GLY A 227 5.07 13.60 15.87
CA GLY A 227 4.38 14.77 16.43
C GLY A 227 4.50 16.04 15.61
N GLU A 228 5.70 16.35 15.14
CA GLU A 228 5.99 17.56 14.37
C GLU A 228 5.52 17.48 12.91
N SER A 229 5.71 16.32 12.27
CA SER A 229 5.36 16.11 10.86
C SER A 229 3.89 15.73 10.65
N GLY A 230 3.25 15.17 11.69
CA GLY A 230 1.95 14.54 11.57
C GLY A 230 1.97 13.22 10.78
N ASN A 231 3.11 12.62 10.49
CA ASN A 231 3.19 11.22 10.07
C ASN A 231 3.02 10.31 11.30
N LEU A 232 2.51 9.09 11.13
CA LEU A 232 2.28 8.17 12.25
C LEU A 232 2.98 6.84 11.95
N GLY A 233 3.98 6.48 12.74
CA GLY A 233 4.81 5.29 12.53
C GLY A 233 5.17 5.06 11.07
N ALA A 234 4.76 3.91 10.54
CA ALA A 234 4.98 3.50 9.14
C ALA A 234 3.85 3.91 8.17
N VAL A 235 2.90 4.75 8.58
CA VAL A 235 1.77 5.22 7.77
C VAL A 235 1.79 6.76 7.61
N ALA A 236 1.37 7.26 6.45
CA ALA A 236 1.59 8.67 6.08
C ALA A 236 0.35 9.57 6.31
N THR A 237 -0.84 8.98 6.39
CA THR A 237 -2.14 9.67 6.41
C THR A 237 -3.05 9.17 7.53
N ALA A 238 -2.47 8.52 8.55
CA ALA A 238 -3.21 7.78 9.57
C ALA A 238 -4.16 6.70 8.99
N GLU A 239 -3.88 6.25 7.76
CA GLU A 239 -4.48 5.04 7.22
C GLU A 239 -4.08 3.85 8.08
N TYR A 240 -5.01 2.92 8.26
CA TYR A 240 -4.86 1.76 9.14
C TYR A 240 -4.82 2.05 10.64
N THR A 241 -5.09 3.28 11.08
CA THR A 241 -5.38 3.53 12.50
C THR A 241 -6.61 2.73 12.94
N PRO A 242 -6.63 2.21 14.17
CA PRO A 242 -7.77 1.44 14.64
C PRO A 242 -9.05 2.26 14.60
N ARG A 243 -10.18 1.61 14.32
CA ARG A 243 -11.50 2.26 14.21
C ARG A 243 -11.96 2.99 15.49
N TRP A 244 -11.34 2.68 16.63
CA TRP A 244 -11.61 3.33 17.92
C TRP A 244 -10.85 4.65 18.09
N ALA A 245 -9.85 4.93 17.25
CA ALA A 245 -9.10 6.17 17.23
C ALA A 245 -9.74 7.13 16.22
N GLU A 246 -10.71 7.92 16.68
CA GLU A 246 -11.32 9.00 15.88
C GLU A 246 -10.38 10.20 15.72
N GLN A 247 -9.53 10.41 16.73
CA GLN A 247 -8.51 11.44 16.74
C GLN A 247 -7.18 10.83 17.12
N ARG A 248 -6.10 11.49 16.71
CA ARG A 248 -4.76 11.08 17.08
C ARG A 248 -4.53 11.35 18.57
N PRO A 249 -4.08 10.37 19.36
CA PRO A 249 -3.75 10.55 20.78
C PRO A 249 -2.39 11.25 20.90
N MET A 250 -2.35 12.52 20.49
CA MET A 250 -1.14 13.37 20.50
C MET A 250 -1.06 14.27 21.76
N ALA A 251 -1.91 14.01 22.76
CA ALA A 251 -2.16 14.95 23.85
C ALA A 251 -0.93 15.23 24.72
N GLU A 252 0.07 14.34 24.76
CA GLU A 252 1.27 14.53 25.58
C GLU A 252 2.53 14.09 24.86
N PHE A 253 3.23 15.06 24.27
CA PHE A 253 4.58 14.87 23.76
C PHE A 253 5.59 15.23 24.84
N ALA A 254 6.23 14.21 25.41
CA ALA A 254 7.48 14.38 26.13
C ALA A 254 8.47 13.34 25.60
N PRO A 255 9.14 13.62 24.45
CA PRO A 255 10.06 12.71 23.79
C PRO A 255 11.16 12.14 24.70
N GLU A 256 11.52 12.90 25.74
CA GLU A 256 12.45 12.52 26.81
C GLU A 256 12.09 11.16 27.45
N PHE A 257 10.79 10.85 27.59
CA PHE A 257 10.34 9.59 28.19
C PHE A 257 10.58 8.37 27.31
N PHE A 258 10.82 8.59 26.02
CA PHE A 258 10.91 7.54 25.00
C PHE A 258 12.36 7.22 24.64
N ASP A 259 13.34 8.00 25.10
CA ASP A 259 14.75 7.82 24.72
C ASP A 259 15.36 6.53 25.28
N ASP A 260 14.86 6.05 26.42
CA ASP A 260 15.28 4.79 27.05
C ASP A 260 14.35 3.60 26.72
N TRP A 261 13.31 3.78 25.89
CA TRP A 261 12.31 2.73 25.64
C TRP A 261 12.87 1.50 24.93
N ARG A 262 12.57 0.34 25.51
CA ARG A 262 12.84 -0.98 24.94
C ARG A 262 11.58 -1.84 24.99
N TRP A 263 10.84 -1.87 23.88
CA TRP A 263 9.80 -2.87 23.61
C TRP A 263 8.70 -2.99 24.69
N ASN A 264 8.30 -1.88 25.31
CA ASN A 264 7.21 -1.84 26.29
C ASN A 264 5.99 -1.06 25.78
N ILE A 265 4.83 -1.37 26.34
CA ILE A 265 3.57 -0.65 26.19
C ILE A 265 3.65 0.57 27.11
N PRO A 266 3.57 1.77 26.58
CA PRO A 266 3.68 2.95 27.41
C PRO A 266 2.40 3.29 28.15
N TYR A 267 2.55 4.04 29.23
CA TYR A 267 1.45 4.65 29.97
C TYR A 267 1.59 6.17 29.98
N LEU A 268 0.45 6.85 30.15
CA LEU A 268 0.38 8.30 30.21
C LEU A 268 0.77 8.77 31.61
N HIS A 269 1.92 9.44 31.74
CA HIS A 269 2.44 9.85 33.05
C HIS A 269 1.53 10.86 33.76
N SER A 270 0.81 11.72 33.02
CA SER A 270 -0.16 12.64 33.62
C SER A 270 -1.40 11.96 34.20
N SER A 271 -1.68 10.71 33.82
CA SER A 271 -2.79 9.95 34.37
C SER A 271 -2.51 9.46 35.78
N LEU A 272 -1.24 9.49 36.23
CA LEU A 272 -0.85 9.02 37.55
C LEU A 272 -1.23 10.03 38.65
N PRO A 273 -2.10 9.64 39.61
CA PRO A 273 -2.34 10.45 40.81
C PRO A 273 -1.07 10.61 41.66
N ALA A 274 -1.08 11.62 42.53
CA ALA A 274 0.01 11.85 43.47
C ALA A 274 0.22 10.62 44.38
N GLY A 275 1.48 10.16 44.48
CA GLY A 275 1.87 9.03 45.32
C GLY A 275 1.76 7.65 44.65
N VAL A 276 1.35 7.57 43.38
CA VAL A 276 1.45 6.34 42.59
C VAL A 276 2.86 6.15 42.07
N THR A 277 3.40 4.94 42.21
CA THR A 277 4.66 4.52 41.59
C THR A 277 4.39 3.39 40.61
N VAL A 278 4.92 3.52 39.39
CA VAL A 278 4.85 2.50 38.35
C VAL A 278 6.26 2.14 37.92
N GLU A 279 6.66 0.89 38.13
CA GLU A 279 7.88 0.32 37.59
C GLU A 279 7.51 -0.60 36.43
N SER A 280 7.97 -0.30 35.22
CA SER A 280 7.84 -1.23 34.10
C SER A 280 9.03 -2.18 34.09
N GLU A 281 8.77 -3.48 34.05
CA GLU A 281 9.82 -4.45 33.76
C GLU A 281 10.06 -4.49 32.25
N ASP A 282 11.28 -4.14 31.84
CA ASP A 282 11.74 -4.30 30.47
C ASP A 282 11.83 -5.80 30.15
N GLY A 283 10.81 -6.32 29.49
CA GLY A 283 10.79 -7.70 28.99
C GLY A 283 11.36 -7.82 27.58
N GLU A 284 11.78 -9.03 27.18
CA GLU A 284 12.07 -9.35 25.78
C GLU A 284 10.79 -9.48 24.92
N GLN A 285 9.60 -9.39 25.54
CA GLN A 285 8.31 -9.55 24.89
C GLN A 285 7.94 -8.31 24.10
N ARG A 286 7.89 -8.44 22.77
CA ARG A 286 7.60 -7.32 21.85
C ARG A 286 6.13 -6.91 21.79
N THR A 287 5.25 -7.64 22.46
CA THR A 287 3.79 -7.49 22.37
C THR A 287 3.14 -7.51 23.75
N GLY A 288 3.89 -7.19 24.80
CA GLY A 288 3.34 -7.17 26.14
C GLY A 288 4.23 -6.42 27.12
N THR A 289 3.69 -6.04 28.26
CA THR A 289 4.44 -5.35 29.33
C THR A 289 3.92 -5.72 30.69
N ARG A 290 4.86 -5.83 31.63
CA ARG A 290 4.58 -6.08 33.04
C ARG A 290 4.90 -4.83 33.85
N PHE A 291 3.91 -4.35 34.60
CA PHE A 291 4.02 -3.22 35.51
C PHE A 291 3.93 -3.71 36.95
N ILE A 292 4.80 -3.18 37.79
CA ILE A 292 4.70 -3.24 39.25
C ILE A 292 4.19 -1.88 39.71
N ILE A 293 2.97 -1.86 40.23
CA ILE A 293 2.27 -0.63 40.59
C ILE A 293 2.04 -0.61 42.09
N SER A 294 2.33 0.53 42.74
CA SER A 294 1.91 0.79 44.11
C SER A 294 1.11 2.09 44.13
N ALA A 295 -0.15 2.01 44.57
CA ALA A 295 -1.08 3.14 44.58
C ALA A 295 -1.78 3.30 45.94
N PRO A 296 -1.86 4.52 46.50
CA PRO A 296 -2.54 4.76 47.78
C PRO A 296 -4.07 4.69 47.65
N GLU A 297 -4.61 4.99 46.48
CA GLU A 297 -6.04 4.97 46.15
C GLU A 297 -6.24 4.28 44.79
N ALA A 298 -7.47 3.82 44.53
CA ALA A 298 -7.82 3.26 43.24
C ALA A 298 -7.76 4.33 42.15
N PHE A 299 -7.22 3.98 40.99
CA PHE A 299 -7.06 4.91 39.87
C PHE A 299 -7.19 4.20 38.51
N ALA A 300 -7.31 4.98 37.45
CA ALA A 300 -7.30 4.49 36.09
C ALA A 300 -5.90 4.67 35.49
N LEU A 301 -5.27 3.57 35.09
CA LEU A 301 -4.01 3.60 34.35
C LEU A 301 -4.32 3.73 32.85
N ASP A 302 -3.96 4.87 32.27
CA ASP A 302 -4.11 5.12 30.84
C ASP A 302 -2.85 4.66 30.10
N LEU A 303 -3.03 3.76 29.14
CA LEU A 303 -1.97 3.28 28.27
C LEU A 303 -1.89 4.15 27.02
N HIS A 304 -0.68 4.48 26.57
CA HIS A 304 -0.43 5.18 25.31
C HIS A 304 -0.23 4.19 24.15
N GLN A 305 -1.09 3.18 24.11
CA GLN A 305 -1.12 2.12 23.09
C GLN A 305 -2.52 2.04 22.49
N PHE A 306 -2.58 2.04 21.15
CA PHE A 306 -3.82 1.85 20.42
C PHE A 306 -4.44 0.48 20.70
N TYR A 307 -5.76 0.48 20.88
CA TYR A 307 -6.54 -0.74 21.00
C TYR A 307 -6.76 -1.42 19.64
N PHE A 308 -6.60 -2.74 19.65
CA PHE A 308 -6.96 -3.69 18.61
C PHE A 308 -7.57 -4.94 19.26
N PRO A 309 -8.44 -5.70 18.57
CA PRO A 309 -8.91 -6.98 19.08
C PRO A 309 -7.73 -7.94 19.31
N GLY A 310 -7.58 -8.42 20.54
CA GLY A 310 -6.52 -9.35 20.92
C GLY A 310 -5.73 -8.93 22.17
N TRP A 311 -5.71 -7.62 22.48
CA TRP A 311 -5.15 -7.12 23.74
C TRP A 311 -5.92 -7.67 24.93
N GLN A 312 -5.17 -8.05 25.97
CA GLN A 312 -5.69 -8.58 27.23
C GLN A 312 -4.98 -7.86 28.37
N ALA A 313 -5.62 -7.76 29.53
CA ALA A 313 -4.97 -7.28 30.73
C ALA A 313 -5.21 -8.28 31.86
N VAL A 314 -4.21 -8.44 32.70
CA VAL A 314 -4.21 -9.34 33.85
C VAL A 314 -3.73 -8.55 35.06
N LEU A 315 -4.53 -8.55 36.14
CA LEU A 315 -4.21 -7.94 37.42
C LEU A 315 -4.03 -9.06 38.45
N ASP A 316 -2.82 -9.19 39.01
CA ASP A 316 -2.45 -10.22 39.99
C ASP A 316 -2.82 -11.65 39.54
N GLY A 317 -2.64 -11.94 38.25
CA GLY A 317 -2.95 -13.24 37.64
C GLY A 317 -4.42 -13.45 37.25
N ALA A 318 -5.31 -12.48 37.52
CA ALA A 318 -6.71 -12.53 37.12
C ALA A 318 -7.00 -11.60 35.92
N PRO A 319 -7.74 -12.04 34.89
CA PRO A 319 -8.12 -11.17 33.78
C PRO A 319 -8.91 -9.94 34.25
N VAL A 320 -8.54 -8.76 33.76
CA VAL A 320 -9.23 -7.49 33.99
C VAL A 320 -9.68 -6.90 32.64
N ALA A 321 -10.78 -6.13 32.67
CA ALA A 321 -11.31 -5.50 31.47
C ALA A 321 -10.39 -4.37 30.98
N LEU A 322 -10.21 -4.31 29.66
CA LEU A 322 -9.60 -3.17 28.97
C LEU A 322 -10.70 -2.25 28.47
N GLU A 323 -10.66 -1.00 28.88
CA GLU A 323 -11.53 0.05 28.37
C GLU A 323 -10.86 0.75 27.18
N THR A 324 -11.57 0.95 26.09
CA THR A 324 -11.11 1.83 25.00
C THR A 324 -11.42 3.28 25.34
N LEU A 325 -10.49 4.21 25.09
CA LEU A 325 -10.62 5.63 25.39
C LEU A 325 -10.85 6.47 24.11
N PRO A 326 -12.10 6.88 23.81
CA PRO A 326 -12.36 7.88 22.77
C PRO A 326 -11.89 9.28 23.20
N PRO A 327 -11.51 10.16 22.25
CA PRO A 327 -11.44 9.91 20.81
C PRO A 327 -10.11 9.27 20.38
N GLY A 328 -9.15 9.06 21.31
CA GLY A 328 -7.80 8.60 21.00
C GLY A 328 -7.66 7.11 20.63
N GLY A 329 -8.65 6.28 20.96
CA GLY A 329 -8.64 4.85 20.69
C GLY A 329 -7.57 4.07 21.46
N THR A 330 -7.05 4.63 22.56
CA THR A 330 -6.08 3.98 23.43
C THR A 330 -6.76 3.14 24.51
N MET A 331 -5.98 2.50 25.38
CA MET A 331 -6.49 1.56 26.39
C MET A 331 -6.42 2.12 27.81
N ARG A 332 -7.34 1.71 28.68
CA ARG A 332 -7.37 2.01 30.11
C ARG A 332 -7.60 0.75 30.94
N ILE A 333 -6.94 0.67 32.08
CA ILE A 333 -7.11 -0.39 33.09
C ILE A 333 -7.45 0.25 34.43
N GLN A 334 -8.46 -0.27 35.12
CA GLN A 334 -8.79 0.15 36.50
C GLN A 334 -7.88 -0.59 37.49
N ILE A 335 -7.12 0.16 38.29
CA ILE A 335 -6.16 -0.36 39.27
C ILE A 335 -6.67 -0.07 40.68
N PRO A 336 -6.87 -1.09 41.54
CA PRO A 336 -7.23 -0.89 42.94
C PRO A 336 -6.10 -0.24 43.75
N ALA A 337 -6.43 0.22 44.97
CA ALA A 337 -5.43 0.66 45.93
C ALA A 337 -4.60 -0.53 46.44
N GLY A 338 -3.28 -0.35 46.54
CA GLY A 338 -2.34 -1.38 46.98
C GLY A 338 -1.16 -1.57 46.02
N ALA A 339 -0.43 -2.66 46.25
CA ALA A 339 0.65 -3.11 45.38
C ALA A 339 0.14 -4.22 44.47
N HIS A 340 0.26 -4.03 43.16
CA HIS A 340 -0.31 -4.89 42.13
C HIS A 340 0.69 -5.18 41.02
N ILE A 341 0.56 -6.35 40.42
CA ILE A 341 1.23 -6.73 39.18
C ILE A 341 0.20 -6.64 38.06
N VAL A 342 0.50 -5.83 37.05
CA VAL A 342 -0.33 -5.69 35.85
C VAL A 342 0.43 -6.22 34.65
N GLU A 343 -0.16 -7.13 33.90
CA GLU A 343 0.36 -7.61 32.62
C GLU A 343 -0.62 -7.23 31.51
N VAL A 344 -0.10 -6.68 30.43
CA VAL A 344 -0.86 -6.25 29.24
C VAL A 344 -0.23 -6.86 28.00
#